data_AF-A0A1F9BXY5-F1
#
_entry.id   AF-A0A1F9BXY5-F1
#
_cell.length_a   1.000
_cell.length_b   1.000
_cell.length_c   1.000
_cell.angle_alpha   90.00
_cell.angle_beta   90.00
_cell.angle_gamma   90.00
#
_symmetry.space_group_name_H-M   'P 1'
#
loop_
_entity.id
_entity.type
_entity.pdbx_description
1 polymer ?
#
loop_
_entity_poly.entity_id
_entity_poly.type
_entity_poly.pdbx_seq_one_letter_code
_entity_poly.pdbx_strand_id
1 'polypeptide(L)'
;MAEPPRPESQDQPPSSEATSPSQEPRFDEAEFLRKTFDRSIQEMERSRTFFEKLLKWTYGSLALLITVGIGLFGFFWFKSWSDVKKQMEDELTKTKGAIVEEGRKTIAETENDIRDKAANIFKEESIKKYVREIAKEKTESELSGLIKQAVNDKVAAQIKAEEPQIRNTVISESKKAVADLNPFISSEVRAEVQKQSSESLEPLRQQVENYQEVLNVSTMALLARNGDGVAYDQIQRIAASATKDSVTKVICLSTINQIFVEMNSGIYAGRSFTEERSVEEMNKLLDDPNAIIRWAAVDGLAGKKDKSIVPKLIIICNQDKYLWVRRAAYEALRQLTNQKFENFRQDQWNKWWEQNKESWPPK
;
A
#
# COMPACT_ATOMS: atom_id res chain seq x y z
N MET A 1 -41.56 -82.98 -45.32
CA MET A 1 -40.17 -82.77 -44.84
C MET A 1 -40.18 -81.48 -44.04
N ALA A 2 -39.75 -81.56 -42.79
CA ALA A 2 -40.03 -80.62 -41.72
C ALA A 2 -39.23 -79.31 -41.84
N GLU A 3 -39.91 -78.21 -41.54
CA GLU A 3 -39.40 -76.85 -41.44
C GLU A 3 -38.64 -76.68 -40.10
N PRO A 4 -37.41 -76.14 -40.09
CA PRO A 4 -36.65 -75.99 -38.86
C PRO A 4 -37.11 -74.78 -38.03
N PRO A 5 -36.97 -74.83 -36.69
CA PRO A 5 -37.51 -73.82 -35.79
C PRO A 5 -36.72 -72.52 -35.82
N ARG A 6 -37.48 -71.42 -35.70
CA ARG A 6 -37.03 -70.02 -35.60
C ARG A 6 -36.29 -69.81 -34.26
N PRO A 7 -35.09 -69.21 -34.24
CA PRO A 7 -34.38 -68.96 -32.99
C PRO A 7 -35.00 -67.80 -32.20
N GLU A 8 -34.98 -68.01 -30.88
CA GLU A 8 -35.47 -67.16 -29.80
C GLU A 8 -34.92 -65.72 -29.83
N SER A 9 -35.78 -64.80 -29.41
CA SER A 9 -35.48 -63.39 -29.18
C SER A 9 -34.40 -63.26 -28.11
N GLN A 10 -33.23 -62.77 -28.48
CA GLN A 10 -32.25 -62.24 -27.55
C GLN A 10 -32.79 -60.96 -26.91
N ASP A 11 -32.88 -60.98 -25.59
CA ASP A 11 -33.11 -59.83 -24.72
C ASP A 11 -32.17 -58.68 -25.10
N GLN A 12 -32.77 -57.56 -25.53
CA GLN A 12 -32.08 -56.29 -25.57
C GLN A 12 -31.87 -55.81 -24.12
N PRO A 13 -30.64 -55.49 -23.71
CA PRO A 13 -30.42 -54.83 -22.44
C PRO A 13 -31.09 -53.44 -22.45
N PRO A 14 -31.58 -52.95 -21.31
CA PRO A 14 -32.25 -51.66 -21.22
C PRO A 14 -31.31 -50.56 -21.73
N SER A 15 -31.83 -49.76 -22.66
CA SER A 15 -31.24 -48.52 -23.12
C SER A 15 -30.75 -47.71 -21.92
N SER A 16 -29.43 -47.63 -21.77
CA SER A 16 -28.78 -46.66 -20.90
C SER A 16 -29.21 -45.28 -21.39
N GLU A 17 -30.14 -44.65 -20.65
CA GLU A 17 -30.36 -43.22 -20.71
C GLU A 17 -29.00 -42.55 -20.51
N ALA A 18 -28.49 -41.97 -21.59
CA ALA A 18 -27.34 -41.10 -21.57
C ALA A 18 -27.69 -39.90 -20.70
N THR A 19 -27.29 -39.97 -19.42
CA THR A 19 -27.24 -38.81 -18.56
C THR A 19 -26.26 -37.86 -19.22
N SER A 20 -26.79 -36.77 -19.79
CA SER A 20 -26.00 -35.71 -20.38
C SER A 20 -24.92 -35.29 -19.38
N PRO A 21 -23.65 -35.19 -19.78
CA PRO A 21 -22.60 -34.74 -18.88
C PRO A 21 -23.03 -33.36 -18.38
N SER A 22 -23.25 -33.28 -17.06
CA SER A 22 -23.43 -32.03 -16.34
C SER A 22 -22.31 -31.10 -16.79
N GLN A 23 -22.68 -30.09 -17.59
CA GLN A 23 -21.78 -29.03 -18.00
C GLN A 23 -21.29 -28.38 -16.71
N GLU A 24 -20.09 -28.76 -16.29
CA GLU A 24 -19.41 -28.05 -15.22
C GLU A 24 -19.31 -26.58 -15.65
N PRO A 25 -19.67 -25.63 -14.76
CA PRO A 25 -19.67 -24.22 -15.08
C PRO A 25 -18.26 -23.82 -15.50
N ARG A 26 -18.07 -23.61 -16.80
CA ARG A 26 -16.82 -23.16 -17.39
C ARG A 26 -16.54 -21.78 -16.81
N PHE A 27 -15.57 -21.70 -15.90
CA PHE A 27 -15.15 -20.46 -15.29
C PHE A 27 -14.63 -19.53 -16.39
N ASP A 28 -15.42 -18.52 -16.72
CA ASP A 28 -15.04 -17.50 -17.69
C ASP A 28 -14.11 -16.50 -16.99
N GLU A 29 -12.81 -16.74 -17.15
CA GLU A 29 -11.75 -15.92 -16.57
C GLU A 29 -11.84 -14.47 -17.07
N ALA A 30 -12.32 -14.23 -18.30
CA ALA A 30 -12.52 -12.89 -18.82
C ALA A 30 -13.70 -12.18 -18.15
N GLU A 31 -14.78 -12.91 -17.85
CA GLU A 31 -15.91 -12.37 -17.08
C GLU A 31 -15.51 -12.05 -15.64
N PHE A 32 -14.72 -12.91 -15.00
CA PHE A 32 -14.20 -12.69 -13.66
C PHE A 32 -13.29 -11.45 -13.60
N LEU A 33 -12.37 -11.29 -14.56
CA LEU A 33 -11.48 -10.13 -14.64
C LEU A 33 -12.24 -8.83 -14.91
N ARG A 34 -13.26 -8.83 -15.77
CA ARG A 34 -14.14 -7.66 -15.96
C ARG A 34 -14.88 -7.30 -14.68
N LYS A 35 -15.46 -8.29 -13.99
CA LYS A 35 -16.22 -8.07 -12.75
C LYS A 35 -15.36 -7.55 -11.60
N THR A 36 -14.11 -8.00 -11.51
CA THR A 36 -13.15 -7.50 -10.51
C THR A 36 -12.66 -6.10 -10.85
N PHE A 37 -12.40 -5.82 -12.13
CA PHE A 37 -12.03 -4.47 -12.60
C PHE A 37 -13.18 -3.46 -12.37
N ASP A 38 -14.41 -3.82 -12.71
CA ASP A 38 -15.59 -2.97 -12.50
C ASP A 38 -15.83 -2.70 -11.01
N ARG A 39 -15.61 -3.69 -10.13
CA ARG A 39 -15.63 -3.47 -8.67
C ARG A 39 -14.59 -2.46 -8.22
N SER A 40 -13.38 -2.54 -8.75
CA SER A 40 -12.30 -1.61 -8.39
C SER A 40 -12.60 -0.17 -8.83
N ILE A 41 -13.17 0.01 -10.03
CA ILE A 41 -13.63 1.33 -10.51
C ILE A 41 -14.76 1.86 -9.63
N GLN A 42 -15.72 1.01 -9.28
CA GLN A 42 -16.84 1.39 -8.42
C GLN A 42 -16.39 1.78 -7.00
N GLU A 43 -15.37 1.12 -6.45
CA GLU A 43 -14.76 1.49 -5.16
C GLU A 43 -13.95 2.79 -5.25
N MET A 44 -13.28 3.05 -6.38
CA MET A 44 -12.63 4.33 -6.66
C MET A 44 -13.62 5.48 -6.73
N GLU A 45 -14.78 5.29 -7.37
CA GLU A 45 -15.84 6.31 -7.42
C GLU A 45 -16.48 6.56 -6.04
N ARG A 46 -16.69 5.51 -5.25
CA ARG A 46 -17.12 5.66 -3.84
C ARG A 46 -16.09 6.39 -2.99
N SER A 47 -14.81 6.12 -3.20
CA SER A 47 -13.72 6.81 -2.50
C SER A 47 -13.67 8.29 -2.90
N ARG A 48 -13.80 8.61 -4.19
CA ARG A 48 -13.84 10.00 -4.68
C ARG A 48 -15.02 10.78 -4.09
N THR A 49 -16.22 10.19 -4.08
CA THR A 49 -17.41 10.84 -3.49
C THR A 49 -17.31 10.97 -1.97
N PHE A 50 -16.65 10.04 -1.29
CA PHE A 50 -16.32 10.17 0.13
C PHE A 50 -15.34 11.33 0.38
N PHE A 51 -14.27 11.45 -0.40
CA PHE A 51 -13.32 12.57 -0.29
C PHE A 51 -13.96 13.92 -0.62
N GLU A 52 -14.83 14.00 -1.63
CA GLU A 52 -15.58 15.23 -1.91
C GLU A 52 -16.52 15.62 -0.76
N LYS A 53 -17.17 14.65 -0.12
CA LYS A 53 -17.99 14.91 1.08
C LYS A 53 -17.11 15.33 2.26
N LEU A 54 -15.99 14.67 2.49
CA LEU A 54 -15.04 14.98 3.56
C LEU A 54 -14.49 16.40 3.40
N LEU A 55 -14.09 16.78 2.18
CA LEU A 55 -13.64 18.13 1.82
C LEU A 55 -14.75 19.17 2.02
N LYS A 56 -15.98 18.91 1.55
CA LYS A 56 -17.10 19.81 1.79
C LYS A 56 -17.41 19.99 3.29
N TRP A 57 -17.28 18.92 4.07
CA TRP A 57 -17.52 18.97 5.52
C TRP A 57 -16.41 19.70 6.27
N THR A 58 -15.14 19.52 5.87
CA THR A 58 -13.99 20.26 6.43
C THR A 58 -14.00 21.74 6.03
N TYR A 59 -14.34 22.08 4.79
CA TYR A 59 -14.56 23.48 4.41
C TYR A 59 -15.75 24.09 5.15
N GLY A 60 -16.82 23.33 5.36
CA GLY A 60 -17.99 23.75 6.14
C GLY A 60 -17.65 24.02 7.62
N SER A 61 -16.88 23.13 8.26
CA SER A 61 -16.46 23.31 9.66
C SER A 61 -15.45 24.44 9.82
N LEU A 62 -14.53 24.61 8.86
CA LEU A 62 -13.58 25.72 8.85
C LEU A 62 -14.28 27.07 8.61
N ALA A 63 -15.25 27.12 7.69
CA ALA A 63 -16.08 28.30 7.46
C ALA A 63 -16.94 28.63 8.69
N LEU A 64 -17.46 27.63 9.40
CA LEU A 64 -18.19 27.82 10.65
C LEU A 64 -17.28 28.38 11.76
N LEU A 65 -16.05 27.90 11.89
CA LEU A 65 -15.07 28.44 12.85
C LEU A 65 -14.66 29.88 12.51
N ILE A 66 -14.49 30.21 11.23
CA ILE A 66 -14.22 31.59 10.78
C ILE A 66 -15.45 32.49 11.03
N THR A 67 -16.65 31.99 10.78
CA THR A 67 -17.90 32.75 10.98
C THR A 67 -18.19 32.96 12.47
N VAL A 68 -17.90 31.98 13.33
CA VAL A 68 -17.97 32.11 14.79
C VAL A 68 -16.87 33.05 15.29
N GLY A 69 -15.66 33.00 14.72
CA GLY A 69 -14.58 33.93 15.03
C GLY A 69 -14.92 35.38 14.66
N ILE A 70 -15.49 35.61 13.48
CA ILE A 70 -15.94 36.93 13.01
C ILE A 70 -17.19 37.38 13.78
N GLY A 71 -18.08 36.46 14.16
CA GLY A 71 -19.26 36.75 14.99
C GLY A 71 -18.87 37.14 16.43
N LEU A 72 -17.88 36.47 17.02
CA LEU A 72 -17.36 36.81 18.35
C LEU A 72 -16.54 38.11 18.34
N PHE A 73 -15.82 38.40 17.25
CA PHE A 73 -15.15 39.70 17.07
C PHE A 73 -16.11 40.85 16.70
N GLY A 74 -17.18 40.57 15.95
CA GLY A 74 -18.18 41.56 15.54
C GLY A 74 -19.21 41.90 16.62
N PHE A 75 -19.47 40.98 17.56
CA PHE A 75 -20.44 41.20 18.64
C PHE A 75 -19.87 41.95 19.85
N PHE A 76 -18.55 41.90 20.08
CA PHE A 76 -17.91 42.61 21.20
C PHE A 76 -17.28 43.96 20.84
N TRP A 77 -17.40 44.44 19.59
CA TRP A 77 -16.66 45.65 19.18
C TRP A 77 -17.41 46.72 18.38
N PHE A 78 -18.75 46.82 18.49
CA PHE A 78 -19.48 47.90 17.80
C PHE A 78 -20.59 48.62 18.57
N LYS A 79 -20.52 48.76 19.90
CA LYS A 79 -21.41 49.70 20.59
C LYS A 79 -20.75 50.40 21.78
N SER A 80 -20.75 51.74 21.70
CA SER A 80 -20.41 52.72 22.74
C SER A 80 -18.92 53.14 22.88
N TRP A 81 -18.34 53.68 21.81
CA TRP A 81 -17.23 54.66 21.95
C TRP A 81 -17.55 56.02 21.30
N SER A 82 -18.59 56.11 20.47
CA SER A 82 -19.08 57.37 19.90
C SER A 82 -20.03 58.15 20.82
N ASP A 83 -20.72 57.48 21.75
CA ASP A 83 -21.66 58.12 22.69
C ASP A 83 -20.99 58.64 23.97
N VAL A 84 -19.90 57.99 24.42
CA VAL A 84 -19.11 58.45 25.58
C VAL A 84 -18.33 59.73 25.27
N LYS A 85 -17.92 59.92 24.00
CA LYS A 85 -17.19 61.12 23.57
C LYS A 85 -18.10 62.36 23.47
N LYS A 86 -19.36 62.17 23.07
CA LYS A 86 -20.36 63.25 23.06
C LYS A 86 -20.85 63.64 24.45
N GLN A 87 -20.87 62.71 25.41
CA GLN A 87 -21.35 62.98 26.76
C GLN A 87 -20.28 63.62 27.68
N MET A 88 -18.98 63.54 27.34
CA MET A 88 -17.91 64.25 28.07
C MET A 88 -17.64 65.68 27.56
N GLU A 89 -17.94 66.02 26.30
CA GLU A 89 -17.75 67.38 25.77
C GLU A 89 -18.89 68.35 26.14
N ASP A 90 -20.10 67.84 26.43
CA ASP A 90 -21.27 68.65 26.80
C ASP A 90 -21.40 68.97 28.31
N GLU A 91 -20.74 68.22 29.20
CA GLU A 91 -20.73 68.54 30.65
C GLU A 91 -19.53 69.41 31.09
N LEU A 92 -18.45 69.45 30.31
CA LEU A 92 -17.27 70.27 30.64
C LEU A 92 -17.42 71.75 30.25
N THR A 93 -18.35 72.07 29.35
CA THR A 93 -18.69 73.45 28.94
C THR A 93 -19.83 74.05 29.78
N LYS A 94 -20.66 73.22 30.43
CA LYS A 94 -21.74 73.67 31.33
C LYS A 94 -21.28 73.99 32.77
N THR A 95 -20.12 73.49 33.19
CA THR A 95 -19.64 73.61 34.57
C THR A 95 -18.54 74.68 34.75
N LYS A 96 -18.01 75.25 33.66
CA LYS A 96 -17.03 76.37 33.70
C LYS A 96 -17.66 77.76 33.59
N GLY A 97 -18.96 77.86 33.30
CA GLY A 97 -19.67 79.14 33.10
C GLY A 97 -20.50 79.64 34.30
N ALA A 98 -20.69 78.85 35.36
CA ALA A 98 -21.65 79.17 36.43
C ALA A 98 -21.02 79.42 37.83
N ILE A 99 -19.68 79.42 37.96
CA ILE A 99 -19.00 79.59 39.27
C ILE A 99 -18.11 80.85 39.33
N VAL A 100 -17.97 81.61 38.24
CA VAL A 100 -17.04 82.76 38.18
C VAL A 100 -17.73 84.13 38.25
N GLU A 101 -19.07 84.20 38.21
CA GLU A 101 -19.80 85.48 38.18
C GLU A 101 -20.69 85.79 39.40
N GLU A 102 -20.75 84.89 40.39
CA GLU A 102 -21.48 85.10 41.67
C GLU A 102 -20.55 84.96 42.90
N GLY A 103 -19.23 85.13 42.71
CA GLY A 103 -18.22 85.08 43.78
C GLY A 103 -17.53 86.42 44.06
N ARG A 104 -17.74 87.44 43.22
CA ARG A 104 -16.99 88.72 43.30
C ARG A 104 -17.74 89.87 43.97
N LYS A 105 -18.96 89.66 44.49
CA LYS A 105 -19.76 90.72 45.13
C LYS A 105 -20.06 90.53 46.63
N THR A 106 -19.67 89.41 47.23
CA THR A 106 -19.94 89.08 48.64
C THR A 106 -18.68 88.93 49.51
N ILE A 107 -17.47 88.99 48.93
CA ILE A 107 -16.20 88.78 49.67
C ILE A 107 -15.63 90.09 50.27
N ALA A 108 -16.09 91.27 49.83
CA ALA A 108 -15.55 92.55 50.32
C ALA A 108 -16.21 93.09 51.62
N GLU A 109 -17.33 92.50 52.08
CA GLU A 109 -18.03 92.93 53.30
C GLU A 109 -17.90 91.95 54.48
N THR A 110 -17.36 90.74 54.26
CA THR A 110 -17.15 89.73 55.33
C THR A 110 -15.71 89.70 55.86
N GLU A 111 -14.78 90.42 55.23
CA GLU A 111 -13.35 90.38 55.60
C GLU A 111 -13.01 91.19 56.87
N ASN A 112 -13.85 92.16 57.25
CA ASN A 112 -13.65 92.98 58.46
C ASN A 112 -14.31 92.40 59.74
N ASP A 113 -15.37 91.57 59.65
CA ASP A 113 -16.01 90.96 60.83
C ASP A 113 -15.33 89.64 61.28
N ILE A 114 -14.61 88.97 60.37
CA ILE A 114 -13.87 87.72 60.65
C ILE A 114 -12.51 88.00 61.30
N ARG A 115 -11.86 89.13 60.97
CA ARG A 115 -10.53 89.46 61.50
C ARG A 115 -10.55 89.75 63.01
N ASP A 116 -11.66 90.31 63.52
CA ASP A 116 -11.84 90.59 64.96
C ASP A 116 -12.31 89.37 65.77
N LYS A 117 -13.04 88.41 65.16
CA LYS A 117 -13.43 87.14 65.81
C LYS A 117 -12.33 86.07 65.79
N ALA A 118 -11.44 86.08 64.78
CA ALA A 118 -10.33 85.13 64.69
C ALA A 118 -9.22 85.38 65.74
N ALA A 119 -8.98 86.63 66.14
CA ALA A 119 -7.93 86.95 67.12
C ALA A 119 -8.23 86.43 68.54
N ASN A 120 -9.50 86.18 68.88
CA ASN A 120 -9.92 85.69 70.20
C ASN A 120 -10.15 84.17 70.28
N ILE A 121 -10.36 83.48 69.16
CA ILE A 121 -10.60 82.02 69.15
C ILE A 121 -9.31 81.20 69.07
N PHE A 122 -8.22 81.74 68.52
CA PHE A 122 -6.96 81.00 68.29
C PHE A 122 -6.07 80.75 69.52
N LYS A 123 -6.49 81.12 70.73
CA LYS A 123 -5.70 80.91 71.97
C LYS A 123 -6.03 79.63 72.75
N GLU A 124 -6.97 78.83 72.28
CA GLU A 124 -7.40 77.63 73.00
C GLU A 124 -6.69 76.35 72.50
N GLU A 125 -6.15 75.58 73.45
CA GLU A 125 -5.38 74.34 73.21
C GLU A 125 -6.23 73.21 72.57
N SER A 126 -7.55 73.34 72.64
CA SER A 126 -8.57 72.49 72.01
C SER A 126 -8.47 72.49 70.48
N ILE A 127 -8.16 73.63 69.85
CA ILE A 127 -8.06 73.75 68.39
C ILE A 127 -6.82 73.03 67.86
N LYS A 128 -5.69 73.08 68.57
CA LYS A 128 -4.48 72.35 68.17
C LYS A 128 -4.68 70.84 68.18
N LYS A 129 -5.45 70.32 69.14
CA LYS A 129 -5.77 68.89 69.24
C LYS A 129 -6.74 68.47 68.13
N TYR A 130 -7.80 69.24 67.91
CA TYR A 130 -8.80 68.98 66.87
C TYR A 130 -8.19 69.03 65.46
N VAL A 131 -7.32 70.01 65.19
CA VAL A 131 -6.60 70.10 63.91
C VAL A 131 -5.66 68.91 63.70
N ARG A 132 -5.01 68.38 64.76
CA ARG A 132 -4.18 67.17 64.65
C ARG A 132 -4.99 65.91 64.37
N GLU A 133 -6.12 65.72 65.05
CA GLU A 133 -6.98 64.55 64.83
C GLU A 133 -7.60 64.57 63.43
N ILE A 134 -8.14 65.71 63.00
CA ILE A 134 -8.67 65.86 61.63
C ILE A 134 -7.56 65.73 60.59
N ALA A 135 -6.39 66.32 60.82
CA ALA A 135 -5.26 66.14 59.90
C ALA A 135 -4.85 64.67 59.81
N LYS A 136 -4.82 63.92 60.91
CA LYS A 136 -4.46 62.50 60.92
C LYS A 136 -5.53 61.64 60.22
N GLU A 137 -6.81 61.87 60.51
CA GLU A 137 -7.93 61.12 59.94
C GLU A 137 -8.13 61.39 58.44
N LYS A 138 -7.99 62.64 58.00
CA LYS A 138 -7.95 62.97 56.56
C LYS A 138 -6.70 62.43 55.87
N THR A 139 -5.55 62.47 56.52
CA THR A 139 -4.30 61.92 55.96
C THR A 139 -4.34 60.39 55.87
N GLU A 140 -4.95 59.68 56.82
CA GLU A 140 -5.04 58.22 56.75
C GLU A 140 -6.13 57.75 55.79
N SER A 141 -7.29 58.41 55.71
CA SER A 141 -8.39 57.97 54.84
C SER A 141 -8.27 58.47 53.39
N GLU A 142 -7.98 59.76 53.17
CA GLU A 142 -7.92 60.35 51.82
C GLU A 142 -6.58 60.01 51.15
N LEU A 143 -5.47 60.09 51.91
CA LEU A 143 -4.13 59.86 51.37
C LEU A 143 -3.85 58.38 51.12
N SER A 144 -4.41 57.45 51.92
CA SER A 144 -4.35 56.00 51.62
C SER A 144 -5.12 55.63 50.36
N GLY A 145 -6.29 56.24 50.14
CA GLY A 145 -7.06 56.09 48.90
C GLY A 145 -6.29 56.58 47.68
N LEU A 146 -5.73 57.79 47.77
CA LEU A 146 -4.92 58.40 46.71
C LEU A 146 -3.63 57.61 46.44
N ILE A 147 -2.95 57.10 47.47
CA ILE A 147 -1.76 56.26 47.31
C ILE A 147 -2.13 54.94 46.63
N LYS A 148 -3.20 54.26 47.06
CA LYS A 148 -3.65 53.02 46.41
C LYS A 148 -4.02 53.25 44.96
N GLN A 149 -4.73 54.33 44.66
CA GLN A 149 -5.08 54.68 43.28
C GLN A 149 -3.84 54.98 42.44
N ALA A 150 -2.91 55.82 42.93
CA ALA A 150 -1.68 56.14 42.22
C ALA A 150 -0.77 54.91 42.03
N VAL A 151 -0.71 54.01 43.01
CA VAL A 151 0.01 52.73 42.90
C VAL A 151 -0.67 51.83 41.88
N ASN A 152 -1.99 51.69 41.92
CA ASN A 152 -2.74 50.89 40.95
C ASN A 152 -2.59 51.42 39.52
N ASP A 153 -2.67 52.75 39.33
CA ASP A 153 -2.50 53.39 38.03
C ASP A 153 -1.08 53.20 37.50
N LYS A 154 -0.07 53.31 38.36
CA LYS A 154 1.33 53.08 38.00
C LYS A 154 1.59 51.60 37.66
N VAL A 155 1.04 50.67 38.43
CA VAL A 155 1.14 49.23 38.19
C VAL A 155 0.42 48.86 36.89
N ALA A 156 -0.80 49.36 36.66
CA ALA A 156 -1.54 49.13 35.43
C ALA A 156 -0.83 49.72 34.20
N ALA A 157 -0.25 50.92 34.31
CA ALA A 157 0.54 51.53 33.26
C ALA A 157 1.82 50.73 32.96
N GLN A 158 2.49 50.20 34.00
CA GLN A 158 3.68 49.37 33.83
C GLN A 158 3.34 48.01 33.19
N ILE A 159 2.27 47.35 33.65
CA ILE A 159 1.77 46.11 33.02
C ILE A 159 1.45 46.35 31.55
N LYS A 160 0.77 47.44 31.22
CA LYS A 160 0.43 47.79 29.83
C LYS A 160 1.68 48.13 28.99
N ALA A 161 2.70 48.72 29.61
CA ALA A 161 3.97 49.02 28.94
C ALA A 161 4.80 47.75 28.68
N GLU A 162 4.75 46.77 29.59
CA GLU A 162 5.47 45.49 29.48
C GLU A 162 4.69 44.42 28.68
N GLU A 163 3.38 44.58 28.50
CA GLU A 163 2.50 43.66 27.78
C GLU A 163 3.04 43.26 26.39
N PRO A 164 3.52 44.17 25.52
CA PRO A 164 4.07 43.80 24.22
C PRO A 164 5.33 42.93 24.35
N GLN A 165 6.18 43.20 25.34
CA GLN A 165 7.40 42.43 25.58
C GLN A 165 7.06 41.03 26.08
N ILE A 166 6.17 40.91 27.06
CA ILE A 166 5.70 39.61 27.57
C ILE A 166 5.09 38.81 26.43
N ARG A 167 4.20 39.42 25.64
CA ARG A 167 3.57 38.78 24.48
C ARG A 167 4.61 38.29 23.47
N ASN A 168 5.60 39.11 23.13
CA ASN A 168 6.64 38.74 22.18
C ASN A 168 7.52 37.59 22.70
N THR A 169 7.89 37.62 23.97
CA THR A 169 8.66 36.53 24.62
C THR A 169 7.87 35.23 24.63
N VAL A 170 6.58 35.26 24.98
CA VAL A 170 5.73 34.06 24.97
C VAL A 170 5.62 33.51 23.55
N ILE A 171 5.42 34.36 22.54
CA ILE A 171 5.36 33.94 21.14
C ILE A 171 6.70 33.35 20.68
N SER A 172 7.85 33.96 21.04
CA SER A 172 9.16 33.45 20.63
C SER A 172 9.50 32.12 21.27
N GLU A 173 9.28 31.97 22.58
CA GLU A 173 9.52 30.72 23.30
C GLU A 173 8.55 29.62 22.83
N SER A 174 7.29 29.95 22.53
CA SER A 174 6.34 28.99 21.95
C SER A 174 6.79 28.53 20.57
N LYS A 175 7.23 29.45 19.70
CA LYS A 175 7.75 29.11 18.37
C LYS A 175 9.00 28.23 18.48
N LYS A 176 9.90 28.54 19.41
CA LYS A 176 11.11 27.76 19.67
C LYS A 176 10.77 26.35 20.16
N ALA A 177 9.88 26.21 21.15
CA ALA A 177 9.43 24.91 21.64
C ALA A 177 8.79 24.06 20.54
N VAL A 178 7.96 24.66 19.67
CA VAL A 178 7.39 23.97 18.50
C VAL A 178 8.48 23.56 17.51
N ALA A 179 9.46 24.44 17.24
CA ALA A 179 10.59 24.14 16.36
C ALA A 179 11.45 23.00 16.91
N ASP A 180 11.67 22.96 18.23
CA ASP A 180 12.46 21.92 18.91
C ASP A 180 11.74 20.56 18.95
N LEU A 181 10.40 20.56 19.01
CA LEU A 181 9.58 19.34 18.94
C LEU A 181 9.44 18.78 17.52
N ASN A 182 9.52 19.62 16.49
CA ASN A 182 9.26 19.22 15.11
C ASN A 182 10.18 18.07 14.62
N PRO A 183 11.51 18.06 14.89
CA PRO A 183 12.37 16.94 14.56
C PRO A 183 11.95 15.63 15.22
N PHE A 184 11.56 15.67 16.50
CA PHE A 184 11.15 14.49 17.26
C PHE A 184 9.83 13.91 16.73
N ILE A 185 8.82 14.76 16.51
CA ILE A 185 7.55 14.34 15.92
C ILE A 185 7.80 13.76 14.53
N SER A 186 8.63 14.42 13.71
CA SER A 186 8.95 13.95 12.37
C SER A 186 9.69 12.62 12.37
N SER A 187 10.61 12.39 13.31
CA SER A 187 11.33 11.11 13.42
C SER A 187 10.42 9.99 13.89
N GLU A 188 9.58 10.24 14.89
CA GLU A 188 8.66 9.23 15.44
C GLU A 188 7.59 8.83 14.41
N VAL A 189 6.99 9.82 13.75
CA VAL A 189 6.01 9.59 12.67
C VAL A 189 6.66 8.82 11.53
N ARG A 190 7.89 9.17 11.12
CA ARG A 190 8.58 8.44 10.05
C ARG A 190 8.89 7.00 10.45
N ALA A 191 9.35 6.78 11.68
CA ALA A 191 9.65 5.45 12.19
C ALA A 191 8.40 4.56 12.22
N GLU A 192 7.28 5.08 12.74
CA GLU A 192 6.03 4.34 12.82
C GLU A 192 5.42 4.09 11.44
N VAL A 193 5.42 5.08 10.53
CA VAL A 193 4.97 4.90 9.14
C VAL A 193 5.80 3.83 8.44
N GLN A 194 7.13 3.83 8.62
CA GLN A 194 8.00 2.84 8.00
C GLN A 194 7.78 1.44 8.58
N LYS A 195 7.58 1.33 9.89
CA LYS A 195 7.24 0.08 10.56
C LYS A 195 5.92 -0.48 10.05
N GLN A 196 4.84 0.30 10.11
CA GLN A 196 3.52 -0.13 9.63
C GLN A 196 3.53 -0.48 8.15
N SER A 197 4.25 0.29 7.33
CA SER A 197 4.43 -0.01 5.92
C SER A 197 5.14 -1.35 5.73
N SER A 198 6.23 -1.62 6.46
CA SER A 198 6.94 -2.90 6.34
C SER A 198 6.10 -4.08 6.83
N GLU A 199 5.42 -3.97 7.96
CA GLU A 199 4.59 -5.03 8.54
C GLU A 199 3.37 -5.34 7.64
N SER A 200 2.79 -4.33 7.00
CA SER A 200 1.64 -4.51 6.10
C SER A 200 2.03 -5.02 4.72
N LEU A 201 3.21 -4.64 4.22
CA LEU A 201 3.65 -5.00 2.87
C LEU A 201 4.36 -6.34 2.80
N GLU A 202 4.96 -6.83 3.89
CA GLU A 202 5.73 -8.06 3.88
C GLU A 202 4.90 -9.31 3.49
N PRO A 203 3.68 -9.52 4.02
CA PRO A 203 2.84 -10.64 3.57
C PRO A 203 2.45 -10.53 2.09
N LEU A 204 2.23 -9.31 1.58
CA LEU A 204 1.92 -9.08 0.17
C LEU A 204 3.12 -9.38 -0.72
N ARG A 205 4.34 -9.02 -0.28
CA ARG A 205 5.57 -9.37 -1.00
C ARG A 205 5.73 -10.88 -1.11
N GLN A 206 5.56 -11.59 0.00
CA GLN A 206 5.62 -13.06 0.01
C GLN A 206 4.56 -13.69 -0.90
N GLN A 207 3.33 -13.15 -0.92
CA GLN A 207 2.30 -13.60 -1.84
C GLN A 207 2.69 -13.38 -3.31
N VAL A 208 3.20 -12.19 -3.65
CA VAL A 208 3.65 -11.87 -5.01
C VAL A 208 4.79 -12.78 -5.44
N GLU A 209 5.76 -13.04 -4.56
CA GLU A 209 6.87 -13.97 -4.83
C GLU A 209 6.36 -15.40 -5.09
N ASN A 210 5.43 -15.89 -4.27
CA ASN A 210 4.80 -17.20 -4.46
C ASN A 210 4.05 -17.27 -5.80
N TYR A 211 3.31 -16.23 -6.18
CA TYR A 211 2.62 -16.17 -7.48
C TYR A 211 3.61 -16.17 -8.65
N GLN A 212 4.72 -15.41 -8.53
CA GLN A 212 5.74 -15.37 -9.56
C GLN A 212 6.40 -16.74 -9.76
N GLU A 213 6.64 -17.48 -8.68
CA GLU A 213 7.16 -18.85 -8.75
C GLU A 213 6.19 -19.78 -9.50
N VAL A 214 4.89 -19.74 -9.16
CA VAL A 214 3.86 -20.55 -9.83
C VAL A 214 3.72 -20.18 -11.31
N LEU A 215 3.76 -18.90 -11.66
CA LEU A 215 3.70 -18.44 -13.05
C LEU A 215 4.91 -18.91 -13.87
N ASN A 216 6.11 -18.81 -13.30
CA ASN A 216 7.33 -19.29 -13.95
C ASN A 216 7.25 -20.80 -14.22
N VAL A 217 6.80 -21.58 -13.23
CA VAL A 217 6.64 -23.04 -13.37
C VAL A 217 5.56 -23.41 -14.37
N SER A 218 4.44 -22.69 -14.36
CA SER A 218 3.36 -22.91 -15.33
C SER A 218 3.82 -22.60 -16.77
N THR A 219 4.63 -21.55 -16.93
CA THR A 219 5.24 -21.21 -18.23
C THR A 219 6.19 -22.31 -18.71
N MET A 220 7.07 -22.80 -17.83
CA MET A 220 7.95 -23.93 -18.15
C MET A 220 7.16 -25.20 -18.51
N ALA A 221 6.06 -25.47 -17.79
CA ALA A 221 5.18 -26.59 -18.08
C ALA A 221 4.55 -26.48 -19.48
N LEU A 222 4.07 -25.30 -19.88
CA LEU A 222 3.53 -25.06 -21.22
C LEU A 222 4.60 -25.23 -22.31
N LEU A 223 5.80 -24.69 -22.10
CA LEU A 223 6.93 -24.87 -23.03
C LEU A 223 7.30 -26.34 -23.19
N ALA A 224 7.38 -27.09 -22.08
CA ALA A 224 7.68 -28.51 -22.09
C ALA A 224 6.61 -29.32 -22.85
N ARG A 225 5.31 -29.03 -22.65
CA ARG A 225 4.23 -29.67 -23.41
C ARG A 225 4.29 -29.37 -24.90
N ASN A 226 4.79 -28.19 -25.27
CA ASN A 226 5.06 -27.82 -26.66
C ASN A 226 6.37 -28.40 -27.21
N GLY A 227 7.00 -29.32 -26.46
CA GLY A 227 8.17 -30.06 -26.90
C GLY A 227 9.52 -29.44 -26.56
N ASP A 228 9.57 -28.37 -25.75
CA ASP A 228 10.84 -27.80 -25.30
C ASP A 228 11.51 -28.71 -24.26
N GLY A 229 12.62 -29.33 -24.66
CA GLY A 229 13.39 -30.23 -23.83
C GLY A 229 14.10 -29.55 -22.67
N VAL A 230 14.50 -28.28 -22.81
CA VAL A 230 15.17 -27.53 -21.73
C VAL A 230 14.16 -27.22 -20.63
N ALA A 231 12.96 -26.77 -21.01
CA ALA A 231 11.87 -26.55 -20.05
C ALA A 231 11.48 -27.85 -19.35
N TYR A 232 11.45 -28.97 -20.07
CA TYR A 232 11.22 -30.29 -19.48
C TYR A 232 12.27 -30.68 -18.44
N ASP A 233 13.56 -30.48 -18.75
CA ASP A 233 14.66 -30.75 -17.83
C ASP A 233 14.60 -29.86 -16.58
N GLN A 234 14.06 -28.65 -16.69
CA GLN A 234 13.83 -27.76 -15.56
C GLN A 234 12.68 -28.25 -14.66
N ILE A 235 11.52 -28.58 -15.24
CA ILE A 235 10.39 -29.08 -14.43
C ILE A 235 10.70 -30.45 -13.79
N GLN A 236 11.51 -31.31 -14.43
CA GLN A 236 11.98 -32.56 -13.81
C GLN A 236 12.85 -32.28 -12.58
N ARG A 237 13.79 -31.32 -12.66
CA ARG A 237 14.62 -30.92 -11.52
C ARG A 237 13.80 -30.34 -10.38
N ILE A 238 12.81 -29.51 -10.68
CA ILE A 238 11.91 -28.93 -9.68
C ILE A 238 11.10 -30.05 -9.01
N ALA A 239 10.53 -30.97 -9.79
CA ALA A 239 9.78 -32.11 -9.26
C ALA A 239 10.63 -33.04 -8.36
N ALA A 240 11.91 -33.23 -8.70
CA ALA A 240 12.85 -34.03 -7.92
C ALA A 240 13.32 -33.35 -6.62
N SER A 241 13.09 -32.04 -6.47
CA SER A 241 13.49 -31.31 -5.25
C SER A 241 12.70 -31.75 -4.01
N ALA A 242 13.34 -31.65 -2.83
CA ALA A 242 12.84 -32.20 -1.57
C ALA A 242 11.69 -31.38 -0.93
N THR A 243 11.17 -30.34 -1.59
CA THR A 243 10.00 -29.61 -1.10
C THR A 243 8.79 -30.55 -1.16
N LYS A 244 8.22 -30.84 0.02
CA LYS A 244 7.30 -31.97 0.15
C LYS A 244 5.88 -31.69 -0.34
N ASP A 245 5.50 -30.44 -0.60
CA ASP A 245 4.12 -30.10 -0.95
C ASP A 245 3.90 -28.69 -1.53
N SER A 246 4.73 -28.24 -2.50
CA SER A 246 4.46 -26.98 -3.19
C SER A 246 3.52 -27.18 -4.39
N VAL A 247 2.63 -26.20 -4.64
CA VAL A 247 1.81 -26.14 -5.86
C VAL A 247 2.67 -26.31 -7.12
N THR A 248 3.89 -25.76 -7.12
CA THR A 248 4.86 -25.89 -8.20
C THR A 248 5.25 -27.34 -8.49
N LYS A 249 5.40 -28.18 -7.46
CA LYS A 249 5.69 -29.61 -7.61
C LYS A 249 4.53 -30.37 -8.23
N VAL A 250 3.29 -30.06 -7.82
CA VAL A 250 2.08 -30.66 -8.39
C VAL A 250 1.96 -30.33 -9.88
N ILE A 251 2.20 -29.07 -10.26
CA ILE A 251 2.21 -28.64 -11.67
C ILE A 251 3.30 -29.40 -12.45
N CYS A 252 4.52 -29.51 -11.91
CA CYS A 252 5.61 -30.22 -12.60
C CYS A 252 5.28 -31.70 -12.79
N LEU A 253 4.86 -32.42 -11.74
CA LEU A 253 4.58 -33.86 -11.80
C LEU A 253 3.41 -34.18 -12.73
N SER A 254 2.31 -33.43 -12.63
CA SER A 254 1.16 -33.60 -13.54
C SER A 254 1.55 -33.35 -14.99
N THR A 255 2.36 -32.32 -15.25
CA THR A 255 2.85 -32.01 -16.59
C THR A 255 3.77 -33.11 -17.13
N ILE A 256 4.70 -33.60 -16.33
CA ILE A 256 5.61 -34.70 -16.72
C ILE A 256 4.80 -35.95 -17.10
N ASN A 257 3.80 -36.31 -16.28
CA ASN A 257 2.92 -37.46 -16.55
C ASN A 257 2.11 -37.25 -17.85
N GLN A 258 1.59 -36.04 -18.06
CA GLN A 258 0.83 -35.71 -19.26
C GLN A 258 1.71 -35.82 -20.52
N ILE A 259 2.92 -35.26 -20.49
CA ILE A 259 3.90 -35.36 -21.57
C ILE A 259 4.24 -36.82 -21.86
N PHE A 260 4.45 -37.62 -20.81
CA PHE A 260 4.72 -39.05 -20.96
C PHE A 260 3.57 -39.77 -21.69
N VAL A 261 2.32 -39.51 -21.30
CA VAL A 261 1.14 -40.08 -21.97
C VAL A 261 1.03 -39.59 -23.41
N GLU A 262 1.18 -38.28 -23.65
CA GLU A 262 1.11 -37.68 -24.99
C GLU A 262 2.18 -38.26 -25.92
N MET A 263 3.41 -38.42 -25.44
CA MET A 263 4.53 -38.92 -26.24
C MET A 263 4.47 -40.43 -26.47
N ASN A 264 3.77 -41.16 -25.61
CA ASN A 264 3.47 -42.57 -25.85
C ASN A 264 2.20 -42.76 -26.71
N SER A 265 1.47 -41.68 -27.03
CA SER A 265 0.37 -41.73 -27.99
C SER A 265 0.88 -41.92 -29.43
N GLY A 266 0.04 -42.52 -30.28
CA GLY A 266 0.37 -42.82 -31.69
C GLY A 266 0.59 -41.60 -32.58
N ILE A 267 0.35 -40.37 -32.10
CA ILE A 267 0.56 -39.13 -32.87
C ILE A 267 2.04 -38.90 -33.16
N TYR A 268 2.92 -39.43 -32.31
CA TYR A 268 4.37 -39.42 -32.51
C TYR A 268 4.86 -40.70 -33.20
N ALA A 269 4.02 -41.39 -33.98
CA ALA A 269 4.47 -42.53 -34.79
C ALA A 269 5.65 -42.13 -35.69
N GLY A 270 6.56 -43.07 -35.92
CA GLY A 270 7.87 -42.80 -36.52
C GLY A 270 7.81 -42.06 -37.85
N ARG A 271 8.87 -41.32 -38.15
CA ARG A 271 9.00 -40.48 -39.34
C ARG A 271 10.02 -41.07 -40.29
N SER A 272 9.71 -41.09 -41.58
CA SER A 272 10.61 -41.57 -42.62
C SER A 272 10.89 -40.49 -43.66
N PHE A 273 12.00 -40.65 -44.38
CA PHE A 273 12.28 -39.89 -45.59
C PHE A 273 11.44 -40.43 -46.75
N THR A 274 11.03 -39.53 -47.67
CA THR A 274 10.33 -39.92 -48.90
C THR A 274 11.25 -40.71 -49.84
N GLU A 275 12.52 -40.33 -49.89
CA GLU A 275 13.55 -41.02 -50.66
C GLU A 275 14.40 -41.88 -49.72
N GLU A 276 14.83 -43.04 -50.18
CA GLU A 276 15.74 -43.88 -49.41
C GLU A 276 17.08 -43.16 -49.21
N ARG A 277 17.57 -43.18 -47.96
CA ARG A 277 18.85 -42.60 -47.56
C ARG A 277 19.83 -43.69 -47.14
N SER A 278 21.11 -43.48 -47.43
CA SER A 278 22.16 -44.38 -46.93
C SER A 278 22.35 -44.22 -45.41
N VAL A 279 23.00 -45.20 -44.77
CA VAL A 279 23.35 -45.12 -43.35
C VAL A 279 24.27 -43.94 -43.07
N GLU A 280 25.26 -43.70 -43.93
CA GLU A 280 26.22 -42.60 -43.83
C GLU A 280 25.55 -41.24 -44.01
N GLU A 281 24.59 -41.13 -44.92
CA GLU A 281 23.80 -39.91 -45.10
C GLU A 281 22.96 -39.61 -43.86
N MET A 282 22.21 -40.59 -43.35
CA MET A 282 21.38 -40.40 -42.16
C MET A 282 22.20 -40.09 -40.92
N ASN A 283 23.39 -40.68 -40.77
CA ASN A 283 24.30 -40.34 -39.67
C ASN A 283 24.69 -38.85 -39.67
N LYS A 284 24.90 -38.24 -40.85
CA LYS A 284 25.14 -36.78 -40.95
C LYS A 284 23.90 -35.97 -40.58
N LEU A 285 22.71 -36.46 -40.93
CA LEU A 285 21.44 -35.80 -40.65
C LEU A 285 21.05 -35.80 -39.16
N LEU A 286 21.72 -36.58 -38.31
CA LEU A 286 21.56 -36.50 -36.85
C LEU A 286 22.03 -35.17 -36.26
N ASP A 287 22.81 -34.38 -37.00
CA ASP A 287 23.27 -33.03 -36.60
C ASP A 287 22.57 -31.90 -37.37
N ASP A 288 21.54 -32.23 -38.16
CA ASP A 288 20.81 -31.24 -38.96
C ASP A 288 20.12 -30.20 -38.06
N PRO A 289 20.13 -28.89 -38.38
CA PRO A 289 19.45 -27.88 -37.57
C PRO A 289 17.93 -28.11 -37.46
N ASN A 290 17.31 -28.74 -38.45
CA ASN A 290 15.89 -29.06 -38.47
C ASN A 290 15.59 -30.33 -37.65
N ALA A 291 14.86 -30.16 -36.55
CA ALA A 291 14.46 -31.25 -35.66
C ALA A 291 13.67 -32.37 -36.36
N ILE A 292 12.91 -32.01 -37.39
CA ILE A 292 12.14 -32.97 -38.18
C ILE A 292 13.06 -33.92 -38.96
N ILE A 293 14.17 -33.39 -39.49
CA ILE A 293 15.17 -34.15 -40.23
C ILE A 293 15.93 -35.06 -39.28
N ARG A 294 16.34 -34.56 -38.12
CA ARG A 294 16.97 -35.38 -37.07
C ARG A 294 16.09 -36.53 -36.61
N TRP A 295 14.79 -36.27 -36.38
CA TRP A 295 13.83 -37.31 -36.03
C TRP A 295 13.75 -38.40 -37.11
N ALA A 296 13.57 -38.02 -38.38
CA ALA A 296 13.53 -39.00 -39.47
C ALA A 296 14.84 -39.79 -39.62
N ALA A 297 15.98 -39.15 -39.36
CA ALA A 297 17.28 -39.82 -39.35
C ALA A 297 17.39 -40.86 -38.22
N VAL A 298 16.95 -40.53 -37.01
CA VAL A 298 16.92 -41.47 -35.87
C VAL A 298 16.07 -42.70 -36.21
N ASP A 299 14.84 -42.50 -36.69
CA ASP A 299 13.93 -43.60 -37.01
C ASP A 299 14.45 -44.45 -38.19
N GLY A 300 15.02 -43.80 -39.21
CA GLY A 300 15.60 -44.49 -40.37
C GLY A 300 16.80 -45.37 -39.99
N LEU A 301 17.71 -44.87 -39.15
CA LEU A 301 18.86 -45.63 -38.67
C LEU A 301 18.45 -46.79 -37.74
N ALA A 302 17.47 -46.57 -36.86
CA ALA A 302 16.90 -47.61 -36.02
C ALA A 302 16.25 -48.73 -36.87
N GLY A 303 15.50 -48.35 -37.90
CA GLY A 303 14.89 -49.29 -38.86
C GLY A 303 15.90 -50.12 -39.63
N LYS A 304 17.07 -49.55 -39.96
CA LYS A 304 18.20 -50.28 -40.56
C LYS A 304 18.99 -51.11 -39.53
N LYS A 305 18.62 -51.08 -38.25
CA LYS A 305 19.26 -51.81 -37.13
C LYS A 305 20.75 -51.50 -36.96
N ASP A 306 21.18 -50.30 -37.35
CA ASP A 306 22.57 -49.88 -37.19
C ASP A 306 22.86 -49.60 -35.70
N LYS A 307 23.57 -50.52 -35.03
CA LYS A 307 23.93 -50.39 -33.62
C LYS A 307 25.03 -49.36 -33.38
N SER A 308 25.77 -48.93 -34.40
CA SER A 308 26.88 -47.98 -34.24
C SER A 308 26.41 -46.59 -33.79
N ILE A 309 25.13 -46.28 -33.97
CA ILE A 309 24.53 -44.97 -33.66
C ILE A 309 24.22 -44.75 -32.17
N VAL A 310 24.24 -45.80 -31.35
CA VAL A 310 23.85 -45.74 -29.92
C VAL A 310 24.56 -44.64 -29.13
N PRO A 311 25.89 -44.40 -29.25
CA PRO A 311 26.54 -43.28 -28.57
C PRO A 311 25.90 -41.93 -28.92
N LYS A 312 25.54 -41.74 -30.20
CA LYS A 312 24.89 -40.52 -30.68
C LYS A 312 23.46 -40.39 -30.16
N LEU A 313 22.72 -41.49 -30.08
CA LEU A 313 21.38 -41.50 -29.49
C LEU A 313 21.40 -41.10 -28.01
N ILE A 314 22.39 -41.55 -27.23
CA ILE A 314 22.56 -41.12 -25.83
C ILE A 314 22.76 -39.60 -25.75
N ILE A 315 23.56 -39.01 -26.64
CA ILE A 315 23.75 -37.56 -26.73
C ILE A 315 22.43 -36.86 -27.06
N ILE A 316 21.68 -37.35 -28.06
CA ILE A 316 20.39 -36.77 -28.47
C ILE A 316 19.39 -36.81 -27.30
N CYS A 317 19.25 -37.95 -26.62
CA CYS A 317 18.40 -38.08 -25.43
C CYS A 317 18.73 -37.05 -24.34
N ASN A 318 20.01 -36.67 -24.21
CA ASN A 318 20.50 -35.78 -23.17
C ASN A 318 20.43 -34.29 -23.55
N GLN A 319 20.49 -33.96 -24.84
CA GLN A 319 20.83 -32.60 -25.28
C GLN A 319 19.91 -32.02 -26.35
N ASP A 320 19.13 -32.84 -27.06
CA ASP A 320 18.30 -32.29 -28.15
C ASP A 320 17.28 -31.29 -27.58
N LYS A 321 17.07 -30.17 -28.26
CA LYS A 321 16.11 -29.16 -27.81
C LYS A 321 14.67 -29.67 -27.85
N TYR A 322 14.36 -30.67 -28.67
CA TYR A 322 12.99 -31.10 -28.94
C TYR A 322 12.70 -32.48 -28.38
N LEU A 323 11.67 -32.56 -27.53
CA LEU A 323 11.32 -33.79 -26.82
C LEU A 323 10.90 -34.93 -27.75
N TRP A 324 10.26 -34.66 -28.88
CA TRP A 324 9.92 -35.71 -29.85
C TRP A 324 11.16 -36.34 -30.48
N VAL A 325 12.25 -35.59 -30.68
CA VAL A 325 13.52 -36.14 -31.15
C VAL A 325 14.17 -36.99 -30.05
N ARG A 326 14.17 -36.51 -28.80
CA ARG A 326 14.63 -37.30 -27.64
C ARG A 326 13.85 -38.60 -27.50
N ARG A 327 12.53 -38.56 -27.66
CA ARG A 327 11.64 -39.73 -27.63
C ARG A 327 11.97 -40.74 -28.72
N ALA A 328 12.15 -40.28 -29.96
CA ALA A 328 12.60 -41.14 -31.06
C ALA A 328 13.94 -41.81 -30.72
N ALA A 329 14.87 -41.06 -30.11
CA ALA A 329 16.15 -41.62 -29.70
C ALA A 329 16.00 -42.66 -28.58
N TYR A 330 15.13 -42.46 -27.58
CA TYR A 330 14.82 -43.48 -26.57
C TYR A 330 14.20 -44.75 -27.18
N GLU A 331 13.28 -44.58 -28.13
CA GLU A 331 12.66 -45.71 -28.83
C GLU A 331 13.70 -46.49 -29.65
N ALA A 332 14.55 -45.79 -30.41
CA ALA A 332 15.66 -46.37 -31.15
C ALA A 332 16.64 -47.10 -30.21
N LEU A 333 16.97 -46.52 -29.06
CA LEU A 333 17.80 -47.16 -28.05
C LEU A 333 17.17 -48.47 -27.57
N ARG A 334 15.87 -48.50 -27.26
CA ARG A 334 15.18 -49.75 -26.87
C ARG A 334 15.26 -50.81 -27.97
N GLN A 335 15.03 -50.43 -29.22
CA GLN A 335 15.07 -51.35 -30.36
C GLN A 335 16.47 -51.92 -30.61
N LEU A 336 17.52 -51.10 -30.50
CA LEU A 336 18.90 -51.50 -30.81
C LEU A 336 19.58 -52.26 -29.67
N THR A 337 19.21 -51.97 -28.42
CA THR A 337 19.85 -52.51 -27.21
C THR A 337 19.03 -53.60 -26.52
N ASN A 338 17.77 -53.80 -26.92
CA ASN A 338 16.79 -54.67 -26.27
C ASN A 338 16.53 -54.34 -24.78
N GLN A 339 16.92 -53.15 -24.30
CA GLN A 339 16.58 -52.71 -22.95
C GLN A 339 15.12 -52.27 -22.87
N LYS A 340 14.52 -52.41 -21.68
CA LYS A 340 13.12 -52.06 -21.40
C LYS A 340 12.96 -50.82 -20.52
N PHE A 341 13.95 -49.92 -20.54
CA PHE A 341 13.86 -48.67 -19.80
C PHE A 341 12.74 -47.81 -20.37
N GLU A 342 12.02 -47.10 -19.49
CA GLU A 342 10.96 -46.18 -19.91
C GLU A 342 11.57 -45.00 -20.68
N ASN A 343 10.75 -44.40 -21.56
CA ASN A 343 11.13 -43.16 -22.24
C ASN A 343 11.39 -42.05 -21.20
N PHE A 344 12.34 -41.16 -21.48
CA PHE A 344 12.73 -40.04 -20.60
C PHE A 344 13.38 -40.42 -19.27
N ARG A 345 13.79 -41.69 -19.09
CA ARG A 345 14.65 -42.14 -17.99
C ARG A 345 16.13 -41.93 -18.32
N GLN A 346 16.51 -40.66 -18.41
CA GLN A 346 17.88 -40.24 -18.74
C GLN A 346 18.92 -40.87 -17.80
N ASP A 347 18.59 -40.98 -16.52
CA ASP A 347 19.38 -41.60 -15.47
C ASP A 347 19.71 -43.08 -15.78
N GLN A 348 18.70 -43.86 -16.19
CA GLN A 348 18.87 -45.28 -16.48
C GLN A 348 19.70 -45.51 -17.74
N TRP A 349 19.41 -44.75 -18.80
CA TRP A 349 20.15 -44.84 -20.06
C TRP A 349 21.61 -44.43 -19.92
N ASN A 350 21.89 -43.33 -19.21
CA ASN A 350 23.26 -42.90 -18.97
C ASN A 350 24.02 -43.93 -18.13
N LYS A 351 23.40 -44.45 -17.06
CA LYS A 351 24.02 -45.50 -16.24
C LYS A 351 24.32 -46.77 -17.05
N TRP A 352 23.37 -47.20 -17.88
CA TRP A 352 23.57 -48.34 -18.77
C TRP A 352 24.69 -48.08 -19.79
N TRP A 353 24.71 -46.89 -20.39
CA TRP A 353 25.72 -46.53 -21.37
C TRP A 353 27.13 -46.54 -20.78
N GLU A 354 27.31 -45.95 -19.59
CA GLU A 354 28.60 -45.97 -18.89
C GLU A 354 29.13 -47.38 -18.61
N GLN A 355 28.24 -48.36 -18.41
CA GLN A 355 28.61 -49.76 -18.16
C GLN A 355 28.93 -50.55 -19.45
N ASN A 356 28.43 -50.11 -20.60
CA ASN A 356 28.47 -50.88 -21.85
C ASN A 356 29.30 -50.22 -22.96
N LYS A 357 29.69 -48.94 -22.82
CA LYS A 357 30.36 -48.18 -23.87
C LYS A 357 31.66 -48.79 -24.39
N GLU A 358 32.41 -49.48 -23.54
CA GLU A 358 33.70 -50.13 -23.91
C GLU A 358 33.51 -51.40 -24.75
N SER A 359 32.34 -52.02 -24.69
CA SER A 359 32.00 -53.25 -25.41
C SER A 359 31.00 -53.03 -26.55
N TRP A 360 30.69 -51.77 -26.86
CA TRP A 360 29.70 -51.39 -27.86
C TRP A 360 30.34 -50.81 -29.13
N PRO A 361 29.84 -51.15 -30.35
CA PRO A 361 28.82 -52.14 -30.64
C PRO A 361 29.34 -53.58 -30.42
N PRO A 362 28.49 -54.52 -30.01
CA PRO A 362 28.88 -55.92 -29.93
C PRO A 362 29.25 -56.43 -31.32
N LYS A 363 30.36 -57.17 -31.40
CA LYS A 363 30.90 -57.75 -32.64
C LYS A 363 29.93 -58.71 -33.33
#